data_AF-A0A090QNH7-F1
#
_entry.id   AF-A0A090QNH7-F1
#
_cell.length_a   1.000
_cell.length_b   1.000
_cell.length_c   1.000
_cell.angle_alpha   90.00
_cell.angle_beta   90.00
_cell.angle_gamma   90.00
#
_symmetry.space_group_name_H-M   'P 1'
#
loop_
_entity.id
_entity.type
_entity.pdbx_description
1 polymer ?
#
loop_
_entity_poly.entity_id
_entity_poly.type
_entity_poly.pdbx_seq_one_letter_code
_entity_poly.pdbx_strand_id
1 'polypeptide(L)'
;MTFASLEKRNIHFSTATKISFAFVLTAIAFGILTMAVKAIGTEVVIRPEVFLLIHFFQAIGEVIVGSLVVAFILSVAPKHIENFSVSLFSVAMALSGIIGAVFSTSIALEKGQVITQALVKQLYGDYFGLLTALAVVMVVVALLASALVRVMLKKAEQYEAQDGNETNNGNPEPVLAESNQ
;
A
#
# COMPACT_ATOMS: atom_id res chain seq x y z
N MET A 1 -6.81 -0.96 27.25
CA MET A 1 -5.46 -1.28 27.76
C MET A 1 -4.50 -1.79 26.67
N THR A 2 -4.58 -1.28 25.44
CA THR A 2 -3.78 -1.81 24.30
C THR A 2 -2.72 -0.82 23.80
N PHE A 3 -2.99 0.49 23.83
CA PHE A 3 -2.06 1.52 23.33
C PHE A 3 -0.81 1.72 24.21
N ALA A 4 -0.95 1.74 25.53
CA ALA A 4 0.18 1.93 26.46
C ALA A 4 1.16 0.74 26.49
N SER A 5 0.74 -0.45 26.05
CA SER A 5 1.60 -1.65 25.98
C SER A 5 2.40 -1.70 24.67
N LEU A 6 1.89 -1.09 23.60
CA LEU A 6 2.58 -0.94 22.31
C LEU A 6 3.70 0.11 22.38
N GLU A 7 3.48 1.20 23.11
CA GLU A 7 4.48 2.25 23.37
C GLU A 7 5.68 1.71 24.18
N LYS A 8 5.43 0.83 25.16
CA LYS A 8 6.48 0.18 25.97
C LYS A 8 7.38 -0.79 25.21
N ARG A 9 7.03 -1.21 23.97
CA ARG A 9 7.85 -2.14 23.18
C ARG A 9 8.76 -1.46 22.15
N ASN A 10 8.72 -0.14 22.00
CA ASN A 10 9.59 0.63 21.08
C ASN A 10 9.62 0.10 19.64
N ILE A 11 8.55 -0.59 19.19
CA ILE A 11 8.44 -1.13 17.83
C ILE A 11 7.75 -0.08 16.96
N HIS A 12 8.52 0.89 16.46
CA HIS A 12 8.04 1.80 15.43
C HIS A 12 7.96 1.03 14.11
N PHE A 13 6.80 0.44 13.79
CA PHE A 13 6.57 -0.12 12.46
C PHE A 13 6.72 0.98 11.42
N SER A 14 7.67 0.82 10.49
CA SER A 14 7.85 1.77 9.40
C SER A 14 6.56 1.91 8.59
N THR A 15 6.31 3.10 8.03
CA THR A 15 5.14 3.38 7.19
C THR A 15 5.00 2.35 6.07
N ALA A 16 6.12 1.97 5.45
CA ALA A 16 6.16 0.94 4.42
C ALA A 16 5.64 -0.42 4.90
N THR A 17 5.87 -0.82 6.16
CA THR A 17 5.37 -2.09 6.70
C THR A 17 3.90 -2.04 7.05
N LYS A 18 3.40 -0.87 7.50
CA LYS A 18 1.95 -0.65 7.68
C LYS A 18 1.21 -0.78 6.35
N ILE A 19 1.79 -0.27 5.27
CA ILE A 19 1.27 -0.44 3.91
C ILE A 19 1.28 -1.91 3.48
N SER A 20 2.37 -2.66 3.71
CA SER A 20 2.40 -4.10 3.41
C SER A 20 1.30 -4.89 4.15
N PHE A 21 1.00 -4.51 5.40
CA PHE A 21 -0.09 -5.12 6.17
C PHE A 21 -1.47 -4.88 5.52
N ALA A 22 -1.71 -3.69 4.96
CA ALA A 22 -2.95 -3.42 4.23
C ALA A 22 -3.14 -4.35 3.03
N PHE A 23 -2.07 -4.62 2.27
CA PHE A 23 -2.13 -5.57 1.16
C PHE A 23 -2.44 -6.99 1.61
N VAL A 24 -1.99 -7.40 2.80
CA VAL A 24 -2.35 -8.71 3.39
C VAL A 24 -3.84 -8.79 3.67
N LEU A 25 -4.45 -7.74 4.25
CA LEU A 25 -5.89 -7.68 4.48
C LEU A 25 -6.69 -7.76 3.17
N THR A 26 -6.22 -7.05 2.13
CA THR A 26 -6.81 -7.13 0.79
C THR A 26 -6.72 -8.53 0.19
N ALA A 27 -5.58 -9.22 0.35
CA ALA A 27 -5.42 -10.60 -0.10
C ALA A 27 -6.35 -11.57 0.64
N ILE A 28 -6.53 -11.39 1.95
CA ILE A 28 -7.50 -12.15 2.75
C ILE A 28 -8.92 -11.91 2.25
N ALA A 29 -9.29 -10.64 1.99
CA ALA A 29 -10.63 -10.30 1.50
C ALA A 29 -10.94 -10.96 0.16
N PHE A 30 -10.03 -10.88 -0.82
CA PHE A 30 -10.20 -11.54 -2.11
C PHE A 30 -10.17 -13.07 -2.00
N GLY A 31 -9.35 -13.63 -1.09
CA GLY A 31 -9.34 -15.05 -0.79
C GLY A 31 -10.70 -15.55 -0.26
N ILE A 32 -11.30 -14.84 0.69
CA ILE A 32 -12.64 -15.13 1.22
C ILE A 32 -13.67 -15.03 0.09
N LEU A 33 -13.61 -13.98 -0.74
CA LEU A 33 -14.52 -13.79 -1.87
C LEU A 33 -14.42 -14.94 -2.89
N THR A 34 -13.21 -15.37 -3.24
CA THR A 34 -12.98 -16.49 -4.16
C THR A 34 -13.57 -17.78 -3.62
N MET A 35 -13.36 -18.07 -2.34
CA MET A 35 -13.93 -19.24 -1.69
C MET A 35 -15.46 -19.18 -1.66
N ALA A 36 -16.02 -18.01 -1.35
CA ALA A 36 -17.46 -17.77 -1.32
C ALA A 36 -18.12 -17.99 -2.68
N VAL A 37 -17.49 -17.52 -3.76
CA VAL A 37 -17.99 -17.68 -5.14
C VAL A 37 -17.86 -19.12 -5.61
N LYS A 38 -16.74 -19.80 -5.32
CA LYS A 38 -16.57 -21.22 -5.66
C LYS A 38 -17.54 -22.14 -4.92
N ALA A 39 -17.89 -21.78 -3.67
CA ALA A 39 -18.85 -22.51 -2.84
C ALA A 39 -20.31 -22.08 -3.05
N ILE A 40 -20.62 -21.24 -4.05
CA ILE A 40 -21.97 -20.67 -4.21
C ILE A 40 -23.03 -21.75 -4.50
N GLY A 41 -24.19 -21.62 -3.86
CA GLY A 41 -25.33 -22.53 -3.98
C GLY A 41 -26.12 -22.33 -5.28
N THR A 42 -27.21 -23.09 -5.44
CA THR A 42 -28.10 -23.05 -6.61
C THR A 42 -28.81 -21.71 -6.80
N GLU A 43 -28.95 -20.93 -5.73
CA GLU A 43 -29.57 -19.59 -5.78
C GLU A 43 -28.63 -18.49 -6.29
N VAL A 44 -27.33 -18.78 -6.49
CA VAL A 44 -26.34 -17.84 -7.05
C VAL A 44 -26.24 -16.52 -6.26
N VAL A 45 -26.51 -16.58 -4.95
CA VAL A 45 -26.39 -15.44 -4.02
C VAL A 45 -25.26 -15.69 -3.03
N ILE A 46 -24.41 -14.67 -2.84
CA ILE A 46 -23.42 -14.66 -1.76
C ILE A 46 -24.13 -14.25 -0.47
N ARG A 47 -23.89 -15.01 0.60
CA ARG A 47 -24.47 -14.74 1.92
C ARG A 47 -24.05 -13.33 2.41
N PRO A 48 -24.99 -12.50 2.91
CA PRO A 48 -24.70 -11.15 3.36
C PRO A 48 -23.59 -11.05 4.40
N GLU A 49 -23.47 -12.03 5.30
CA GLU A 49 -22.44 -12.05 6.34
C GLU A 49 -21.03 -12.19 5.75
N VAL A 50 -20.90 -12.95 4.66
CA VAL A 50 -19.62 -13.11 3.96
C VAL A 50 -19.26 -11.83 3.20
N PHE A 51 -20.26 -11.20 2.57
CA PHE A 51 -20.09 -9.91 1.91
C PHE A 51 -19.63 -8.81 2.88
N LEU A 52 -20.23 -8.76 4.07
CA LEU A 52 -19.83 -7.86 5.16
C LEU A 52 -18.39 -8.12 5.60
N LEU A 53 -18.01 -9.39 5.78
CA LEU A 53 -16.66 -9.77 6.20
C LEU A 53 -15.59 -9.35 5.17
N ILE A 54 -15.87 -9.52 3.87
CA ILE A 54 -14.98 -9.09 2.78
C ILE A 54 -14.78 -7.57 2.83
N HIS A 55 -15.86 -6.80 2.92
CA HIS A 55 -15.80 -5.33 2.98
C HIS A 55 -15.13 -4.83 4.25
N PHE A 56 -15.29 -5.54 5.37
CA PHE A 56 -14.60 -5.20 6.61
C PHE A 56 -13.07 -5.22 6.44
N PHE A 57 -12.52 -6.28 5.83
CA PHE A 57 -11.09 -6.36 5.56
C PHE A 57 -10.62 -5.32 4.52
N GLN A 58 -11.40 -5.10 3.46
CA GLN A 58 -11.05 -4.10 2.44
C GLN A 58 -11.06 -2.67 2.99
N ALA A 59 -12.08 -2.31 3.77
CA ALA A 59 -12.19 -0.97 4.36
C ALA A 59 -11.03 -0.66 5.31
N ILE A 60 -10.60 -1.64 6.12
CA ILE A 60 -9.42 -1.45 6.99
C ILE A 60 -8.16 -1.25 6.14
N GLY A 61 -7.97 -2.06 5.09
CA GLY A 61 -6.84 -1.92 4.17
C GLY A 61 -6.81 -0.54 3.51
N GLU A 62 -7.96 -0.08 3.01
CA GLU A 62 -8.12 1.21 2.35
C GLU A 62 -7.79 2.38 3.29
N VAL A 63 -8.28 2.37 4.52
CA VAL A 63 -7.99 3.43 5.51
C VAL A 63 -6.50 3.51 5.82
N ILE A 64 -5.80 2.37 5.94
CA ILE A 64 -4.36 2.34 6.19
C ILE A 64 -3.60 2.95 5.01
N VAL A 65 -3.92 2.56 3.77
CA VAL A 65 -3.22 3.08 2.58
C VAL A 65 -3.56 4.56 2.37
N GLY A 66 -4.84 4.92 2.43
CA GLY A 66 -5.31 6.28 2.18
C GLY A 66 -4.74 7.31 3.16
N SER A 67 -4.56 6.94 4.43
CA SER A 67 -4.04 7.86 5.45
C SER A 67 -2.52 8.03 5.45
N LEU A 68 -1.76 7.06 4.92
CA LEU A 68 -0.30 7.01 5.09
C LEU A 68 0.50 7.42 3.86
N VAL A 69 -0.07 7.28 2.65
CA VAL A 69 0.72 7.40 1.41
C VAL A 69 1.24 8.82 1.17
N VAL A 70 0.41 9.85 1.37
CA VAL A 70 0.86 11.24 1.16
C VAL A 70 1.98 11.60 2.13
N ALA A 71 1.77 11.35 3.43
CA ALA A 71 2.80 11.61 4.45
C ALA A 71 4.10 10.84 4.17
N PHE A 72 4.01 9.61 3.65
CA PHE A 72 5.16 8.84 3.23
C PHE A 72 5.91 9.52 2.07
N ILE A 73 5.20 9.98 1.04
CA ILE A 73 5.81 10.70 -0.09
C ILE A 73 6.56 11.94 0.41
N LEU A 74 5.96 12.75 1.29
CA LEU A 74 6.62 13.93 1.84
C LEU A 74 7.86 13.58 2.68
N SER A 75 7.86 12.41 3.34
CA SER A 75 8.98 11.96 4.17
C SER A 75 10.19 11.47 3.37
N VAL A 76 10.00 11.08 2.10
CA VAL A 76 11.07 10.53 1.25
C VAL A 76 11.44 11.44 0.09
N ALA A 77 10.58 12.39 -0.29
CA ALA A 77 10.84 13.31 -1.39
C ALA A 77 11.77 14.45 -0.95
N PRO A 78 12.77 14.83 -1.76
CA PRO A 78 13.56 16.04 -1.54
C PRO A 78 12.67 17.29 -1.51
N LYS A 79 12.97 18.24 -0.61
CA LYS A 79 12.15 19.44 -0.36
C LYS A 79 11.83 20.26 -1.61
N HIS A 80 12.74 20.28 -2.57
CA HIS A 80 12.58 21.01 -3.83
C HIS A 80 11.54 20.39 -4.79
N ILE A 81 11.23 19.09 -4.65
CA ILE A 81 10.32 18.34 -5.55
C ILE A 81 9.17 17.64 -4.81
N GLU A 82 8.94 17.98 -3.55
CA GLU A 82 7.90 17.38 -2.69
C GLU A 82 6.50 17.53 -3.31
N ASN A 83 6.12 18.75 -3.68
CA ASN A 83 4.82 19.04 -4.31
C ASN A 83 4.64 18.37 -5.67
N PHE A 84 5.73 18.21 -6.44
CA PHE A 84 5.72 17.48 -7.71
C PHE A 84 5.48 15.98 -7.48
N SER A 85 6.08 15.41 -6.43
CA SER A 85 5.91 14.00 -6.10
C SER A 85 4.47 13.68 -5.67
N VAL A 86 3.84 14.58 -4.91
CA VAL A 86 2.42 14.45 -4.54
C VAL A 86 1.50 14.58 -5.77
N SER A 87 1.77 15.53 -6.67
CA SER A 87 0.95 15.68 -7.88
C SER A 87 1.08 14.47 -8.82
N LEU A 88 2.28 13.90 -8.95
CA LEU A 88 2.52 12.67 -9.70
C LEU A 88 1.74 11.48 -9.11
N PHE A 89 1.67 11.37 -7.79
CA PHE A 89 0.86 10.35 -7.12
C PHE A 89 -0.64 10.50 -7.43
N SER A 90 -1.19 11.73 -7.42
CA SER A 90 -2.58 11.97 -7.79
C SER A 90 -2.89 11.55 -9.23
N VAL A 91 -1.99 11.81 -10.17
CA VAL A 91 -2.12 11.36 -11.57
C VAL A 91 -2.10 9.83 -11.64
N ALA A 92 -1.18 9.17 -10.92
CA ALA A 92 -1.12 7.71 -10.87
C ALA A 92 -2.41 7.09 -10.28
N MET A 93 -2.99 7.70 -9.25
CA MET A 93 -4.28 7.27 -8.67
C MET A 93 -5.43 7.41 -9.67
N ALA A 94 -5.49 8.52 -10.42
CA ALA A 94 -6.52 8.72 -11.44
C ALA A 94 -6.42 7.67 -12.57
N LEU A 95 -5.21 7.38 -13.05
CA LEU A 95 -4.97 6.33 -14.05
C LEU A 95 -5.32 4.94 -13.51
N SER A 96 -5.03 4.68 -12.23
CA SER A 96 -5.40 3.42 -11.57
C SER A 96 -6.92 3.21 -11.54
N GLY A 97 -7.71 4.29 -11.38
CA GLY A 97 -9.17 4.24 -11.48
C GLY A 97 -9.67 3.79 -12.86
N ILE A 98 -9.03 4.25 -13.93
CA ILE A 98 -9.35 3.84 -15.31
C ILE A 98 -9.02 2.35 -15.50
N ILE A 99 -7.85 1.91 -15.04
CA ILE A 99 -7.45 0.50 -15.08
C ILE A 99 -8.49 -0.36 -14.32
N GLY A 100 -8.92 0.08 -13.13
CA GLY A 100 -9.97 -0.58 -12.35
C GLY A 100 -11.30 -0.70 -13.09
N ALA A 101 -11.69 0.33 -13.84
CA ALA A 101 -12.90 0.29 -14.68
C ALA A 101 -12.80 -0.76 -15.80
N VAL A 102 -11.65 -0.87 -16.47
CA VAL A 102 -11.41 -1.88 -17.51
C VAL A 102 -11.48 -3.30 -16.93
N PHE A 103 -10.90 -3.52 -15.76
CA PHE A 103 -11.05 -4.78 -15.03
C PHE A 103 -12.53 -5.06 -14.69
N SER A 104 -13.27 -4.07 -14.21
CA SER A 104 -14.71 -4.22 -13.93
C SER A 104 -15.53 -4.59 -15.18
N THR A 105 -15.19 -4.04 -16.35
CA THR A 105 -15.87 -4.42 -17.61
C THR A 105 -15.57 -5.85 -18.05
N SER A 106 -14.45 -6.45 -17.61
CA SER A 106 -14.08 -7.82 -17.99
C SER A 106 -14.98 -8.88 -17.35
N ILE A 107 -15.76 -8.52 -16.34
CA ILE A 107 -16.72 -9.39 -15.66
C ILE A 107 -18.18 -8.97 -15.89
N ALA A 108 -18.40 -8.00 -16.78
CA ALA A 108 -19.75 -7.57 -17.13
C ALA A 108 -20.40 -8.65 -18.01
N LEU A 109 -21.54 -9.17 -17.56
CA LEU A 109 -22.32 -10.12 -18.35
C LEU A 109 -22.94 -9.44 -19.57
N GLU A 110 -22.96 -10.15 -20.70
CA GLU A 110 -23.66 -9.66 -21.88
C GLU A 110 -25.17 -9.57 -21.60
N LYS A 111 -25.81 -8.52 -22.15
CA LYS A 111 -27.24 -8.29 -21.95
C LYS A 111 -28.03 -9.49 -22.48
N GLY A 112 -28.74 -10.19 -21.59
CA GLY A 112 -29.58 -11.34 -21.92
C GLY A 112 -29.00 -12.71 -21.54
N GLN A 113 -27.79 -12.77 -20.97
CA GLN A 113 -27.22 -14.03 -20.49
C GLN A 113 -27.89 -14.46 -19.17
N VAL A 114 -28.43 -15.69 -19.15
CA VAL A 114 -29.10 -16.24 -17.96
C VAL A 114 -28.06 -16.56 -16.89
N ILE A 115 -28.23 -15.99 -15.69
CA ILE A 115 -27.38 -16.27 -14.53
C ILE A 115 -27.55 -17.74 -14.16
N THR A 116 -26.61 -18.59 -14.60
CA THR A 116 -26.54 -19.99 -14.20
C THR A 116 -25.41 -20.18 -13.20
N GLN A 117 -25.59 -21.12 -12.28
CA GLN A 117 -24.60 -21.41 -11.25
C GLN A 117 -23.24 -21.80 -11.85
N ALA A 118 -23.23 -22.56 -12.95
CA ALA A 118 -22.02 -22.96 -13.65
C ALA A 118 -21.29 -21.75 -14.24
N LEU A 119 -22.02 -20.84 -14.89
CA LEU A 119 -21.46 -19.60 -15.44
C LEU A 119 -20.87 -18.71 -14.36
N VAL A 120 -21.55 -18.52 -13.23
CA VAL A 120 -21.05 -17.67 -12.14
C VAL A 120 -19.83 -18.29 -11.47
N LYS A 121 -19.82 -19.61 -11.23
CA LYS A 121 -18.65 -20.30 -10.67
C LYS A 121 -17.45 -20.20 -11.57
N GLN A 122 -17.64 -20.34 -12.89
CA GLN A 122 -16.56 -20.26 -13.86
C GLN A 122 -16.10 -18.81 -14.04
N LEU A 123 -16.98 -17.91 -14.48
CA LEU A 123 -16.61 -16.53 -14.79
C LEU A 123 -16.13 -15.76 -13.56
N TYR A 124 -16.96 -15.66 -12.51
CA TYR A 124 -16.60 -14.90 -11.32
C TYR A 124 -15.61 -15.66 -10.43
N GLY A 125 -15.70 -16.99 -10.35
CA GLY A 125 -14.78 -17.78 -9.52
C GLY A 125 -13.34 -17.79 -10.06
N ASP A 126 -13.15 -17.89 -11.38
CA ASP A 126 -11.83 -17.80 -12.00
C ASP A 126 -11.30 -16.36 -11.93
N TYR A 127 -12.16 -15.37 -12.16
CA TYR A 127 -11.78 -13.97 -12.11
C TYR A 127 -11.38 -13.51 -10.69
N PHE A 128 -12.18 -13.82 -9.67
CA PHE A 128 -11.80 -13.52 -8.28
C PHE A 128 -10.59 -14.36 -7.83
N GLY A 129 -10.46 -15.59 -8.35
CA GLY A 129 -9.25 -16.40 -8.16
C GLY A 129 -8.00 -15.71 -8.69
N LEU A 130 -8.08 -15.14 -9.91
CA LEU A 130 -7.00 -14.34 -10.49
C LEU A 130 -6.70 -13.10 -9.63
N LEU A 131 -7.72 -12.36 -9.21
CA LEU A 131 -7.54 -11.19 -8.32
C LEU A 131 -6.90 -11.57 -6.98
N THR A 132 -7.23 -12.74 -6.44
CA THR A 132 -6.59 -13.26 -5.22
C THR A 132 -5.12 -13.57 -5.45
N ALA A 133 -4.78 -14.23 -6.56
CA ALA A 133 -3.39 -14.50 -6.92
C ALA A 133 -2.59 -13.20 -7.09
N LEU A 134 -3.15 -12.22 -7.79
CA LEU A 134 -2.55 -10.89 -7.94
C LEU A 134 -2.39 -10.18 -6.60
N ALA A 135 -3.37 -10.25 -5.70
CA ALA A 135 -3.28 -9.67 -4.37
C ALA A 135 -2.15 -10.31 -3.54
N VAL A 136 -1.97 -11.63 -3.62
CA VAL A 136 -0.85 -12.33 -2.96
C VAL A 136 0.50 -11.91 -3.56
N VAL A 137 0.60 -11.78 -4.88
CA VAL A 137 1.81 -11.25 -5.53
C VAL A 137 2.11 -9.84 -5.05
N MET A 138 1.09 -8.98 -4.93
CA MET A 138 1.25 -7.62 -4.42
C MET A 138 1.70 -7.57 -2.95
N VAL A 139 1.31 -8.54 -2.12
CA VAL A 139 1.84 -8.69 -0.76
C VAL A 139 3.36 -8.93 -0.81
N VAL A 140 3.81 -9.86 -1.66
CA VAL A 140 5.24 -10.17 -1.80
C VAL A 140 6.02 -8.94 -2.28
N VAL A 141 5.52 -8.27 -3.32
CA VAL A 141 6.12 -7.03 -3.84
C VAL A 141 6.18 -5.94 -2.76
N ALA A 142 5.09 -5.74 -2.01
CA ALA A 142 5.04 -4.75 -0.95
C ALA A 142 6.04 -5.05 0.19
N LEU A 143 6.21 -6.33 0.56
CA LEU A 143 7.19 -6.73 1.58
C LEU A 143 8.63 -6.51 1.10
N LEU A 144 8.93 -6.87 -0.15
CA LEU A 144 10.25 -6.66 -0.75
C LEU A 144 10.58 -5.16 -0.86
N ALA A 145 9.64 -4.36 -1.35
CA ALA A 145 9.78 -2.90 -1.43
C ALA A 145 9.99 -2.30 -0.03
N SER A 146 9.24 -2.77 0.97
CA SER A 146 9.39 -2.32 2.36
C SER A 146 10.78 -2.60 2.92
N ALA A 147 11.32 -3.79 2.65
CA ALA A 147 12.69 -4.14 3.02
C ALA A 147 13.73 -3.25 2.32
N LEU A 148 13.55 -3.02 1.02
CA LEU A 148 14.45 -2.20 0.21
C LEU A 148 14.47 -0.73 0.66
N VAL A 149 13.29 -0.13 0.89
CA VAL A 149 13.18 1.25 1.39
C VAL A 149 13.86 1.41 2.75
N ARG A 150 13.71 0.44 3.66
CA ARG A 150 14.40 0.46 4.96
C ARG A 150 15.93 0.46 4.81
N VAL A 151 16.45 -0.33 3.88
CA VAL A 151 17.90 -0.36 3.59
C VAL A 151 18.38 0.98 3.02
N MET A 152 17.60 1.58 2.11
CA MET A 152 17.94 2.88 1.52
C MET A 152 17.94 4.01 2.55
N LEU A 153 16.90 4.11 3.38
CA LEU A 153 16.80 5.14 4.41
C LEU A 153 17.94 5.02 5.44
N LYS A 154 18.27 3.80 5.88
CA LYS A 154 19.39 3.57 6.80
C LYS A 154 20.73 4.01 6.21
N LYS A 155 20.94 3.80 4.90
CA LYS A 155 22.15 4.26 4.21
C LYS A 155 22.21 5.78 4.07
N ALA A 156 21.06 6.43 3.83
CA ALA A 156 20.98 7.89 3.76
C ALA A 156 21.33 8.55 5.11
N GLU A 157 20.76 8.05 6.21
CA GLU A 157 21.09 8.51 7.58
C GLU A 157 22.59 8.36 7.90
N GLN A 158 23.21 7.26 7.46
CA GLN A 158 24.64 7.03 7.65
C GLN A 158 25.50 8.00 6.84
N TYR A 159 25.07 8.36 5.64
CA TYR A 159 25.77 9.31 4.80
C TYR A 159 25.70 10.73 5.39
N GLU A 160 24.52 11.16 5.84
CA GLU A 160 24.36 12.45 6.54
C GLU A 160 25.18 12.52 7.84
N ALA A 161 25.24 11.41 8.60
CA ALA A 161 26.03 11.35 9.83
C ALA A 161 27.55 11.36 9.59
N GLN A 162 28.02 10.88 8.43
CA GLN A 162 29.44 10.95 8.04
C GLN A 162 29.81 12.36 7.57
N ASP A 163 28.98 12.98 6.72
CA ASP A 163 29.20 14.34 6.19
C ASP A 163 29.18 15.41 7.30
N GLY A 164 28.30 15.26 8.30
CA GLY A 164 28.25 16.13 9.48
C GLY A 164 29.44 15.99 10.44
N ASN A 165 30.19 14.88 10.38
CA ASN A 165 31.35 14.64 11.24
C ASN A 165 32.65 15.11 10.57
N GLU A 166 32.72 15.10 9.23
CA GLU A 166 33.83 15.66 8.46
C GLU A 166 33.83 17.20 8.49
N THR A 167 32.67 17.85 8.51
CA THR A 167 32.53 19.31 8.66
C THR A 167 32.89 19.83 10.06
N ASN A 168 32.79 19.02 11.12
CA ASN A 168 33.12 19.43 12.49
C ASN A 168 34.61 19.23 12.86
N ASN A 169 35.33 18.39 12.12
CA ASN A 169 36.76 18.11 12.38
C ASN A 169 37.71 18.76 11.37
N GLY A 170 37.20 19.61 10.47
CA GLY A 170 37.95 20.26 9.41
C GLY A 170 37.83 21.79 9.44
N ASN A 171 38.71 22.42 10.23
CA ASN A 171 39.11 23.83 10.17
C ASN A 171 38.23 24.85 10.96
N PRO A 172 38.76 25.52 12.00
CA PRO A 172 38.12 26.72 12.54
C PRO A 172 38.12 27.80 11.45
N GLU A 173 36.99 28.51 11.29
CA GLU A 173 36.95 29.71 10.45
C GLU A 173 38.14 30.62 10.78
N PRO A 174 38.89 31.12 9.80
CA PRO A 174 39.79 32.22 10.08
C PRO A 174 38.91 33.38 10.50
N VAL A 175 38.91 33.67 11.80
CA VAL A 175 38.48 34.95 12.37
C VAL A 175 39.20 36.00 11.55
N LEU A 176 38.48 36.65 10.63
CA LEU A 176 38.94 37.85 9.97
C LEU A 176 39.18 38.86 11.08
N ALA A 177 40.46 38.99 11.43
CA ALA A 177 40.93 39.97 12.37
C ALA A 177 40.43 41.34 11.91
N GLU A 178 39.80 42.05 12.84
CA GLU A 178 39.70 43.50 12.78
C GLU A 178 41.09 44.07 12.44
N SER A 179 41.22 44.67 11.27
CA SER A 179 42.28 45.63 11.00
C SER A 179 41.64 46.95 10.61
N ASN A 180 41.62 47.85 11.59
CA ASN A 180 41.49 49.28 11.41
C ASN A 180 42.28 49.77 10.19
N GLN A 181 41.61 50.42 9.23
CA GLN A 181 41.98 51.71 8.67
C GLN A 181 40.83 52.31 7.86
#